data_AF-A0A962ZCB7-F1
#
_entry.id   AF-A0A962ZCB7-F1
#
_cell.length_a   1.000
_cell.length_b   1.000
_cell.length_c   1.000
_cell.angle_alpha   90.00
_cell.angle_beta   90.00
_cell.angle_gamma   90.00
#
_symmetry.space_group_name_H-M   'P 1'
#
loop_
_entity.id
_entity.type
_entity.pdbx_description
1 polymer ?
#
loop_
_entity_poly.entity_id
_entity_poly.type
_entity_poly.pdbx_seq_one_letter_code
_entity_poly.pdbx_strand_id
1 'polypeptide(L)'
;YEICVFPDALDRSNPDIGYMPGPMPWFLAERLAELGVTIVNDDMTGRVHQDRKLITGDSPLASNELGKVAARALIAAASASGRRV
;
A
#
# COMPACT_ATOMS: atom_id res chain seq x y z
N TYR A 1 -5.11 -7.58 8.81
CA TYR A 1 -5.40 -6.94 7.52
C TYR A 1 -4.24 -7.26 6.61
N GLU A 2 -4.48 -7.39 5.31
CA GLU A 2 -3.46 -7.55 4.28
C GLU A 2 -3.27 -6.22 3.54
N ILE A 3 -2.02 -5.81 3.29
CA ILE A 3 -1.70 -4.55 2.61
C ILE A 3 -0.49 -4.67 1.68
N CYS A 4 -0.45 -3.78 0.69
CA CYS A 4 0.81 -3.39 0.06
C CYS A 4 1.44 -2.22 0.84
N VAL A 5 2.77 -2.18 0.92
CA VAL A 5 3.54 -1.06 1.47
C VAL A 5 4.88 -0.95 0.75
N PHE A 6 5.53 0.21 0.84
CA PHE A 6 6.87 0.37 0.27
C PHE A 6 7.87 -0.60 0.92
N PRO A 7 8.71 -1.32 0.14
CA PRO A 7 9.62 -2.32 0.69
C PRO A 7 10.74 -1.70 1.54
N ASP A 8 10.87 -2.17 2.78
CA ASP A 8 11.94 -1.72 3.70
C ASP A 8 13.35 -1.98 3.13
N ALA A 9 13.52 -3.00 2.29
CA ALA A 9 14.78 -3.29 1.61
C ALA A 9 15.24 -2.12 0.71
N LEU A 10 14.31 -1.44 0.04
CA LEU A 10 14.62 -0.26 -0.77
C LEU A 10 14.99 0.94 0.12
N ASP A 11 14.25 1.17 1.21
CA ASP A 11 14.57 2.24 2.17
C ASP A 11 15.96 2.11 2.79
N ARG A 12 16.45 0.87 2.99
CA ARG A 12 17.83 0.62 3.45
C ARG A 12 18.89 1.07 2.44
N SER A 13 18.60 0.95 1.14
CA SER A 13 19.54 1.25 0.04
C SER A 13 19.44 2.67 -0.51
N ASN A 14 18.31 3.35 -0.31
CA ASN A 14 18.05 4.71 -0.79
C ASN A 14 19.13 5.75 -0.39
N PRO A 15 19.76 5.69 0.80
CA PRO A 15 20.86 6.60 1.13
C PRO A 15 22.10 6.42 0.24
N ASP A 16 22.39 5.20 -0.22
CA ASP A 16 23.60 4.89 -1.00
C ASP A 16 23.60 5.61 -2.36
N ILE A 17 22.41 5.92 -2.89
CA ILE A 17 22.22 6.64 -4.15
C ILE A 17 21.89 8.13 -3.94
N GLY A 18 21.93 8.62 -2.70
CA GLY A 18 21.63 10.01 -2.35
C GLY A 18 20.14 10.39 -2.45
N TYR A 19 19.23 9.41 -2.52
CA TYR A 19 17.79 9.67 -2.48
C TYR A 19 17.37 10.18 -1.09
N MET A 20 17.97 9.62 -0.03
CA MET A 20 17.83 10.10 1.34
C MET A 20 19.18 10.54 1.91
N PRO A 21 19.22 11.52 2.83
CA PRO A 21 20.47 11.99 3.44
C PRO A 21 21.01 11.05 4.54
N GLY A 22 20.32 9.95 4.86
CA GLY A 22 20.70 9.02 5.91
C GLY A 22 19.68 7.89 6.09
N PRO A 23 19.98 6.90 6.94
CA PRO A 23 19.11 5.73 7.16
C PRO A 23 17.84 6.11 7.92
N MET A 24 16.77 5.36 7.65
CA MET A 24 15.51 5.48 8.39
C MET A 24 15.70 5.03 9.86
N PRO A 25 15.10 5.74 10.84
CA PRO A 25 15.19 5.36 12.25
C PRO A 25 14.37 4.10 12.60
N TRP A 26 13.44 3.72 11.74
CA TRP A 26 12.61 2.51 11.82
C TRP A 26 12.04 2.21 10.43
N PHE A 27 11.57 0.98 10.25
CA PHE A 27 11.14 0.43 8.96
C PHE A 27 9.64 0.11 9.00
N LEU A 28 8.89 0.60 8.01
CA LEU A 28 7.43 0.64 8.09
C LEU A 28 6.81 -0.75 7.95
N ALA A 29 7.29 -1.57 7.01
CA ALA A 29 6.74 -2.90 6.80
C ALA A 29 6.98 -3.79 8.03
N GLU A 30 8.18 -3.73 8.62
CA GLU A 30 8.53 -4.38 9.88
C GLU A 30 7.60 -3.96 11.03
N ARG A 31 7.39 -2.65 11.25
CA ARG A 31 6.50 -2.17 12.32
C ARG A 31 5.05 -2.57 12.13
N LEU A 32 4.56 -2.60 10.89
CA LEU A 32 3.19 -3.04 10.59
C LEU A 32 3.04 -4.55 10.82
N ALA A 33 4.06 -5.34 10.47
CA ALA A 33 4.09 -6.78 10.73
C ALA A 33 4.09 -7.09 12.24
N GLU A 34 4.84 -6.34 13.06
CA GLU A 34 4.82 -6.46 14.53
C GLU A 34 3.43 -6.22 15.13
N LEU A 35 2.62 -5.36 14.50
CA LEU A 35 1.23 -5.09 14.90
C LEU A 35 0.22 -6.11 14.34
N GLY A 36 0.67 -7.14 13.63
CA GLY A 36 -0.17 -8.21 13.08
C GLY A 36 -0.78 -7.91 11.71
N VAL A 37 -0.22 -6.95 10.96
CA VAL A 37 -0.58 -6.73 9.55
C VAL A 37 0.23 -7.66 8.65
N THR A 38 -0.42 -8.31 7.70
CA THR A 38 0.26 -9.12 6.68
C THR A 38 0.67 -8.22 5.53
N ILE A 39 1.97 -8.18 5.22
CA ILE A 39 2.52 -7.47 4.06
C ILE A 39 2.53 -8.41 2.85
N VAL A 40 1.92 -8.00 1.74
CA VAL A 40 1.72 -8.87 0.56
C VAL A 40 2.69 -8.61 -0.59
N ASN A 41 3.69 -7.75 -0.40
CA ASN A 41 4.73 -7.44 -1.37
C ASN A 41 6.11 -7.34 -0.72
N ASP A 42 7.13 -7.75 -1.44
CA ASP A 42 8.55 -7.60 -1.13
C ASP A 42 9.31 -6.77 -2.18
N ASP A 43 8.63 -6.39 -3.26
CA ASP A 43 9.13 -5.56 -4.36
C ASP A 43 8.23 -4.34 -4.64
N MET A 44 8.68 -3.50 -5.60
CA MET A 44 7.95 -2.34 -6.10
C MET A 44 7.55 -2.57 -7.56
N THR A 45 6.30 -3.03 -7.77
CA THR A 45 5.78 -3.38 -9.09
C THR A 45 4.60 -2.50 -9.54
N GLY A 46 4.15 -1.58 -8.68
CA GLY A 46 2.92 -0.82 -8.89
C GLY A 46 1.68 -1.59 -8.44
N ARG A 47 1.86 -2.57 -7.54
CA ARG A 47 0.79 -3.42 -7.03
C ARG A 47 -0.20 -2.62 -6.19
N VAL A 48 -1.49 -2.92 -6.39
CA VAL A 48 -2.59 -2.46 -5.54
C VAL A 48 -3.24 -3.67 -4.89
N HIS A 49 -3.56 -3.56 -3.60
CA HIS A 49 -4.26 -4.60 -2.86
C HIS A 49 -5.45 -4.01 -2.11
N GLN A 50 -6.58 -4.72 -2.14
CA GLN A 50 -7.78 -4.38 -1.38
C GLN A 50 -8.14 -5.54 -0.44
N ASP A 51 -8.11 -5.27 0.87
CA ASP A 51 -8.63 -6.14 1.91
C ASP A 51 -9.86 -5.48 2.55
N ARG A 52 -11.04 -6.07 2.31
CA ARG A 52 -12.34 -5.51 2.72
C ARG A 52 -12.51 -4.08 2.18
N LYS A 53 -12.40 -3.07 3.05
CA LYS A 53 -12.53 -1.64 2.72
C LYS A 53 -11.20 -0.89 2.75
N LEU A 54 -10.10 -1.57 3.08
CA LEU A 54 -8.76 -1.01 3.06
C LEU A 54 -8.15 -1.24 1.68
N ILE A 55 -7.75 -0.17 1.01
CA ILE A 55 -7.15 -0.20 -0.33
C ILE A 55 -5.78 0.45 -0.22
N THR A 56 -4.73 -0.26 -0.67
CA THR A 56 -3.33 0.14 -0.52
C THR A 56 -2.57 -0.07 -1.82
N GLY A 57 -1.52 0.72 -2.03
CA GLY A 57 -0.59 0.59 -3.15
C GLY A 57 0.84 0.48 -2.63
N ASP A 58 1.70 -0.25 -3.36
CA ASP A 58 3.08 -0.52 -2.92
C ASP A 58 4.02 0.69 -3.04
N SER A 59 3.71 1.66 -3.89
CA SER A 59 4.67 2.67 -4.32
C SER A 59 4.06 3.79 -5.17
N PRO A 60 4.85 4.81 -5.57
CA PRO A 60 4.42 5.78 -6.58
C PRO A 60 3.94 5.14 -7.89
N LEU A 61 4.46 3.97 -8.29
CA LEU A 61 4.05 3.27 -9.50
C LEU A 61 2.58 2.80 -9.43
N ALA A 62 2.06 2.56 -8.22
CA ALA A 62 0.68 2.11 -8.01
C ALA A 62 -0.35 3.24 -8.14
N SER A 63 0.06 4.52 -8.19
CA SER A 63 -0.82 5.68 -8.02
C SER A 63 -2.05 5.68 -8.94
N ASN A 64 -1.86 5.38 -10.23
CA ASN A 64 -2.94 5.39 -11.21
C ASN A 64 -3.94 4.24 -10.99
N GLU A 65 -3.43 3.02 -10.81
CA GLU A 65 -4.30 1.86 -10.57
C GLU A 65 -5.00 1.94 -9.22
N LEU A 66 -4.35 2.52 -8.20
CA LEU A 66 -4.94 2.75 -6.89
C LEU A 66 -6.18 3.64 -7.01
N GLY A 67 -6.08 4.74 -7.76
CA GLY A 67 -7.22 5.62 -8.04
C GLY A 67 -8.37 4.90 -8.74
N LYS A 68 -8.06 4.07 -9.75
CA LYS A 68 -9.08 3.28 -10.46
C LYS A 68 -9.75 2.24 -9.56
N VAL A 69 -9.00 1.53 -8.71
CA VAL A 69 -9.54 0.56 -7.76
C VAL A 69 -10.41 1.24 -6.71
N ALA A 70 -9.95 2.35 -6.14
CA ALA A 70 -10.71 3.13 -5.16
C ALA A 70 -12.03 3.65 -5.75
N ALA A 71 -12.01 4.23 -6.96
CA ALA A 71 -13.21 4.71 -7.63
C ALA A 71 -14.24 3.59 -7.83
N ARG A 72 -13.81 2.42 -8.33
CA ARG A 72 -14.68 1.25 -8.51
C ARG A 72 -15.27 0.78 -7.17
N ALA A 73 -14.44 0.65 -6.13
CA ALA A 73 -14.88 0.20 -4.82
C ALA A 73 -15.94 1.13 -4.19
N LEU A 74 -15.73 2.44 -4.29
CA LEU A 74 -16.65 3.45 -3.77
C LEU A 74 -17.97 3.49 -4.53
N ILE A 75 -17.94 3.45 -5.87
CA ILE A 75 -19.16 3.39 -6.71
C ILE A 75 -19.98 2.14 -6.40
N ALA A 76 -19.31 0.98 -6.25
CA ALA A 76 -19.98 -0.26 -5.88
C ALA A 76 -20.63 -0.18 -4.50
N ALA A 77 -19.94 0.38 -3.50
CA ALA A 77 -20.47 0.56 -2.15
C ALA A 77 -21.68 1.52 -2.11
N ALA A 78 -21.62 2.63 -2.84
CA ALA A 78 -22.74 3.57 -2.97
C ALA A 78 -23.96 2.89 -3.63
N SER A 79 -23.73 2.14 -4.70
CA SER A 79 -24.78 1.43 -5.44
C SER A 79 -25.45 0.33 -4.61
N ALA A 80 -24.69 -0.40 -3.80
CA ALA A 80 -25.21 -1.41 -2.90
C ALA A 80 -26.05 -0.81 -1.76
N SER A 81 -25.73 0.42 -1.34
CA SER A 81 -26.46 1.14 -0.29
C SER A 81 -27.79 1.70 -0.80
N GLY A 82 -27.87 2.09 -2.08
CA GLY A 82 -29.10 2.58 -2.72
C GLY A 82 -30.11 1.49 -3.12
N ARG A 83 -29.73 0.20 -3.02
CA ARG A 83 -30.58 -0.96 -3.37
C ARG A 83 -31.36 -1.54 -2.17
N ARG A 84 -31.31 -0.88 -1.01
CA ARG A 84 -32.14 -1.19 0.17
C ARG A 84 -33.42 -0.35 0.14
N VAL A 85 -34.33 -0.68 -0.77
CA VAL A 85 -35.75 -0.27 -0.77
C VAL A 85 -36.56 -1.38 -1.38
#